data_AF-A0A7S0YX09-F1
#
_entry.id   AF-A0A7S0YX09-F1
#
_cell.length_a   1.000
_cell.length_b   1.000
_cell.length_c   1.000
_cell.angle_alpha   90.00
_cell.angle_beta   90.00
_cell.angle_gamma   90.00
#
_symmetry.space_group_name_H-M   'P 1'
#
loop_
_entity.id
_entity.type
_entity.pdbx_description
1 polymer ?
#
loop_
_entity_poly.entity_id
_entity_poly.type
_entity_poly.pdbx_seq_one_letter_code
_entity_poly.pdbx_strand_id
1 'polypeptide(L)'
;GGVPHAHFGFASAYDSVRESIFRVLGAIIPPDEEGFEVFLTGHSLGGALATLCAVDVRTRMPHVSVTMYNFGSPKVGDEAFVLRYNSLVKNSFRVVNDADVFARLPRNKGIGSVPGLPYYYHVGRTVLTSTERPKAWVEGESAGEDPLKDRWGDISELLDAEVSLMQTVLDGRGWKSHVENGYHAAMEQCTSSIANSTDP
;
A
#
# COMPACT_ATOMS: atom_id res chain seq x y z
N GLY A 1 -21.98 -2.66 -11.17
CA GLY A 1 -20.92 -2.34 -10.20
C GLY A 1 -21.31 -1.06 -9.48
N GLY A 2 -21.11 -0.99 -8.17
CA GLY A 2 -21.42 0.20 -7.37
C GLY A 2 -20.50 1.40 -7.70
N VAL A 3 -20.88 2.58 -7.21
CA VAL A 3 -20.03 3.79 -7.27
C VAL A 3 -18.78 3.55 -6.41
N PRO A 4 -17.55 3.79 -6.90
CA PRO A 4 -16.33 3.68 -6.11
C PRO A 4 -16.28 4.67 -4.94
N HIS A 5 -15.93 4.21 -3.73
CA HIS A 5 -15.72 5.09 -2.57
C HIS A 5 -14.33 4.91 -1.97
N ALA A 6 -13.68 6.04 -1.66
CA ALA A 6 -12.46 6.10 -0.87
C ALA A 6 -12.75 6.60 0.55
N HIS A 7 -11.88 6.27 1.50
CA HIS A 7 -11.96 6.76 2.87
C HIS A 7 -11.92 8.29 2.91
N PHE A 8 -12.94 8.91 3.52
CA PHE A 8 -13.15 10.37 3.54
C PHE A 8 -11.92 11.15 4.01
N GLY A 9 -11.28 10.70 5.10
CA GLY A 9 -10.10 11.38 5.64
C GLY A 9 -8.90 11.40 4.68
N PHE A 10 -8.69 10.30 3.93
CA PHE A 10 -7.61 10.24 2.94
C PHE A 10 -7.95 11.09 1.72
N ALA A 11 -9.21 11.02 1.26
CA ALA A 11 -9.69 11.83 0.15
C ALA A 11 -9.56 13.33 0.46
N SER A 12 -9.98 13.78 1.64
CA SER A 12 -9.88 15.18 2.06
C SER A 12 -8.43 15.64 2.18
N ALA A 13 -7.55 14.82 2.77
CA ALA A 13 -6.13 15.15 2.87
C ALA A 13 -5.47 15.24 1.48
N TYR A 14 -5.77 14.31 0.57
CA TYR A 14 -5.28 14.34 -0.80
C TYR A 14 -5.79 15.57 -1.56
N ASP A 15 -7.08 15.89 -1.44
CA ASP A 15 -7.70 17.02 -2.13
C ASP A 15 -7.03 18.35 -1.77
N SER A 16 -6.58 18.52 -0.52
CA SER A 16 -5.85 19.72 -0.08
C SER A 16 -4.55 20.00 -0.84
N VAL A 17 -3.91 18.97 -1.42
CA VAL A 17 -2.64 19.08 -2.16
C VAL A 17 -2.78 18.77 -3.66
N ARG A 18 -3.93 18.22 -4.08
CA ARG A 18 -4.22 17.74 -5.43
C ARG A 18 -3.86 18.74 -6.52
N GLU A 19 -4.41 19.96 -6.44
CA GLU A 19 -4.18 20.97 -7.49
C GLU A 19 -2.72 21.46 -7.53
N SER A 20 -2.00 21.44 -6.40
CA SER A 20 -0.56 21.73 -6.40
C SER A 20 0.25 20.62 -7.07
N ILE A 21 -0.13 19.35 -6.86
CA ILE A 21 0.49 18.20 -7.56
C ILE A 21 0.27 18.34 -9.07
N PHE A 22 -0.97 18.59 -9.51
CA PHE A 22 -1.28 18.70 -10.94
C PHE A 22 -0.64 19.92 -11.60
N ARG A 23 -0.47 21.03 -10.88
CA ARG A 23 0.30 22.18 -11.37
C ARG A 23 1.75 21.80 -11.65
N VAL A 24 2.38 21.01 -10.78
CA VAL A 24 3.77 20.56 -10.97
C VAL A 24 3.84 19.53 -12.11
N LEU A 25 2.94 18.55 -12.13
CA LEU A 25 2.89 17.54 -13.20
C LEU A 25 2.69 18.19 -14.57
N GLY A 26 1.74 19.12 -14.71
CA GLY A 26 1.49 19.82 -15.98
C GLY A 26 2.61 20.77 -16.42
N ALA A 27 3.50 21.17 -15.50
CA ALA A 27 4.70 21.94 -15.86
C ALA A 27 5.85 21.06 -16.36
N ILE A 28 5.87 19.78 -15.96
CA ILE A 28 6.93 18.82 -16.29
C ILE A 28 6.54 17.97 -17.51
N ILE A 29 5.27 17.58 -17.58
CA ILE A 29 4.74 16.65 -18.58
C ILE A 29 3.93 17.48 -19.58
N PRO A 30 4.42 17.61 -20.82
CA PRO A 30 3.69 18.32 -21.86
C PRO A 30 2.35 17.63 -22.17
N PRO A 31 1.31 18.40 -22.52
CA PRO A 31 0.05 17.81 -22.94
C PRO A 31 0.27 16.95 -24.20
N ASP A 32 -0.32 15.75 -24.18
CA ASP A 32 -0.36 14.81 -25.31
C ASP A 32 0.99 14.19 -25.73
N GLU A 33 2.03 14.33 -24.92
CA GLU A 33 3.29 13.62 -25.13
C GLU A 33 3.24 12.22 -24.51
N GLU A 34 3.34 11.19 -25.35
CA GLU A 34 3.39 9.80 -24.92
C GLU A 34 4.76 9.42 -24.36
N GLY A 35 4.81 8.34 -23.57
CA GLY A 35 6.06 7.77 -23.07
C GLY A 35 6.51 8.26 -21.69
N PHE A 36 5.82 9.23 -21.10
CA PHE A 36 6.05 9.60 -19.71
C PHE A 36 5.54 8.52 -18.75
N GLU A 37 6.38 8.15 -17.80
CA GLU A 37 6.04 7.28 -16.68
C GLU A 37 6.20 8.03 -15.36
N VAL A 38 5.14 8.05 -14.55
CA VAL A 38 5.14 8.64 -13.23
C VAL A 38 5.22 7.53 -12.18
N PHE A 39 6.30 7.57 -11.41
CA PHE A 39 6.49 6.70 -10.25
C PHE A 39 5.90 7.37 -9.02
N LEU A 40 4.90 6.72 -8.42
CA LEU A 40 4.27 7.17 -7.18
C LEU A 40 4.68 6.26 -6.04
N THR A 41 5.04 6.88 -4.91
CA THR A 41 5.40 6.16 -3.71
C THR A 41 4.89 6.84 -2.45
N GLY A 42 4.75 6.07 -1.38
CA GLY A 42 4.41 6.61 -0.08
C GLY A 42 4.39 5.55 1.01
N HIS A 43 4.75 5.98 2.23
CA HIS A 43 4.71 5.16 3.44
C HIS A 43 3.47 5.52 4.28
N SER A 44 2.82 4.53 4.89
CA SER A 44 1.69 4.71 5.81
C SER A 44 0.61 5.61 5.20
N LEU A 45 0.27 6.75 5.81
CA LEU A 45 -0.65 7.74 5.25
C LEU A 45 -0.24 8.21 3.84
N GLY A 46 1.06 8.41 3.60
CA GLY A 46 1.56 8.80 2.28
C GLY A 46 1.24 7.76 1.20
N GLY A 47 1.22 6.47 1.56
CA GLY A 47 0.83 5.40 0.65
C GLY A 47 -0.66 5.47 0.26
N ALA A 48 -1.51 5.87 1.21
CA ALA A 48 -2.93 6.10 0.95
C ALA A 48 -3.16 7.30 0.01
N LEU A 49 -2.46 8.41 0.25
CA LEU A 49 -2.56 9.59 -0.62
C LEU A 49 -2.00 9.32 -2.02
N ALA A 50 -0.86 8.63 -2.11
CA ALA A 50 -0.28 8.24 -3.39
C ALA A 50 -1.17 7.26 -4.17
N THR A 51 -1.93 6.40 -3.47
CA THR A 51 -2.95 5.53 -4.09
C THR A 51 -4.07 6.36 -4.76
N LEU A 52 -4.56 7.40 -4.09
CA LEU A 52 -5.55 8.32 -4.66
C LEU A 52 -4.97 9.12 -5.82
N CYS A 53 -3.73 9.59 -5.67
CA CYS A 53 -3.01 10.29 -6.72
C CYS A 53 -2.86 9.44 -7.99
N ALA A 54 -2.54 8.15 -7.86
CA ALA A 54 -2.38 7.24 -8.99
C ALA A 54 -3.64 7.12 -9.84
N VAL A 55 -4.81 7.03 -9.19
CA VAL A 55 -6.11 7.02 -9.90
C VAL A 55 -6.34 8.33 -10.62
N ASP A 56 -6.03 9.45 -9.98
CA ASP A 56 -6.29 10.77 -10.53
C ASP A 56 -5.38 11.09 -11.72
N VAL A 57 -4.08 10.73 -11.65
CA VAL A 57 -3.15 10.85 -12.77
C VAL A 57 -3.64 10.03 -13.95
N ARG A 58 -4.02 8.76 -13.75
CA ARG A 58 -4.56 7.91 -14.84
C ARG A 58 -5.90 8.39 -15.40
N THR A 59 -6.66 9.18 -14.63
CA THR A 59 -7.95 9.72 -15.07
C THR A 59 -7.80 11.05 -15.80
N ARG A 60 -6.97 11.97 -15.30
CA ARG A 60 -6.76 13.31 -15.86
C ARG A 60 -5.70 13.34 -16.96
N MET A 61 -4.72 12.44 -16.93
CA MET A 61 -3.60 12.36 -17.87
C MET A 61 -3.48 10.93 -18.43
N PRO A 62 -4.44 10.48 -19.26
CA PRO A 62 -4.50 9.09 -19.73
C PRO A 62 -3.31 8.65 -20.59
N HIS A 63 -2.55 9.60 -21.16
CA HIS A 63 -1.30 9.36 -21.90
C HIS A 63 -0.09 9.02 -21.00
N VAL A 64 -0.19 9.26 -19.68
CA VAL A 64 0.90 9.03 -18.72
C VAL A 64 0.77 7.66 -18.07
N SER A 65 1.82 6.85 -18.16
CA SER A 65 1.89 5.57 -17.45
C SER A 65 2.15 5.82 -15.96
N VAL A 66 1.62 4.97 -15.08
CA VAL A 66 1.82 5.09 -13.63
C VAL A 66 2.28 3.76 -13.07
N THR A 67 3.39 3.82 -12.32
CA THR A 67 3.88 2.72 -11.50
C THR A 67 3.83 3.14 -10.03
N MET A 68 3.19 2.32 -9.20
CA MET A 68 2.95 2.60 -7.79
C MET A 68 3.71 1.64 -6.89
N TYR A 69 4.38 2.18 -5.88
CA TYR A 69 4.97 1.44 -4.78
C TYR A 69 4.46 2.00 -3.46
N ASN A 70 3.65 1.25 -2.71
CA ASN A 70 3.23 1.66 -1.38
C ASN A 70 3.91 0.81 -0.31
N PHE A 71 4.17 1.43 0.85
CA PHE A 71 4.87 0.81 1.96
C PHE A 71 4.00 0.97 3.21
N GLY A 72 3.49 -0.13 3.77
CA GLY A 72 2.65 -0.07 4.97
C GLY A 72 1.36 0.75 4.82
N SER A 73 0.84 0.87 3.60
CA SER A 73 -0.36 1.66 3.34
C SER A 73 -1.59 1.03 4.01
N PRO A 74 -2.49 1.85 4.63
CA PRO A 74 -3.79 1.39 5.04
C PRO A 74 -4.69 1.10 3.82
N LYS A 75 -5.82 0.43 4.05
CA LYS A 75 -6.84 0.17 3.03
C LYS A 75 -7.55 1.47 2.66
N VAL A 76 -7.61 1.79 1.37
CA VAL A 76 -7.97 3.15 0.90
C VAL A 76 -9.42 3.25 0.45
N GLY A 77 -9.97 2.20 -0.16
CA GLY A 77 -11.28 2.27 -0.80
C GLY A 77 -12.03 0.94 -0.79
N ASP A 78 -13.32 1.03 -1.08
CA ASP A 78 -14.23 -0.11 -1.13
C ASP A 78 -13.90 -1.03 -2.31
N GLU A 79 -14.63 -2.13 -2.43
CA GLU A 79 -14.40 -3.10 -3.51
C GLU A 79 -14.51 -2.46 -4.90
N ALA A 80 -15.47 -1.55 -5.10
CA ALA A 80 -15.64 -0.83 -6.36
C ALA A 80 -14.44 0.08 -6.66
N PHE A 81 -13.88 0.74 -5.64
CA PHE A 81 -12.64 1.50 -5.75
C PHE A 81 -11.46 0.62 -6.10
N VAL A 82 -11.28 -0.53 -5.44
CA VAL A 82 -10.16 -1.45 -5.73
C VAL A 82 -10.24 -1.97 -7.17
N LEU A 83 -11.43 -2.36 -7.63
CA LEU A 83 -11.64 -2.78 -9.02
C LEU A 83 -11.28 -1.67 -10.00
N ARG A 84 -11.73 -0.44 -9.74
CA ARG A 84 -11.42 0.72 -10.58
C ARG A 84 -9.92 1.03 -10.57
N TYR A 85 -9.28 1.04 -9.41
CA TYR A 85 -7.85 1.27 -9.25
C TYR A 85 -7.04 0.24 -10.06
N ASN A 86 -7.29 -1.06 -9.83
CA ASN A 86 -6.57 -2.14 -10.51
C ASN A 86 -6.85 -2.18 -12.02
N SER A 87 -7.95 -1.56 -12.48
CA SER A 87 -8.20 -1.36 -13.92
C SER A 87 -7.30 -0.29 -14.54
N LEU A 88 -6.96 0.75 -13.77
CA LEU A 88 -6.22 1.94 -14.24
C LEU A 88 -4.71 1.85 -14.03
N VAL A 89 -4.28 1.30 -12.89
CA VAL A 89 -2.89 1.24 -12.43
C VAL A 89 -2.47 -0.22 -12.37
N LYS A 90 -1.93 -0.72 -13.48
CA LYS A 90 -1.55 -2.14 -13.62
C LYS A 90 -0.28 -2.49 -12.85
N ASN A 91 0.68 -1.57 -12.87
CA ASN A 91 1.94 -1.71 -12.15
C ASN A 91 1.79 -1.11 -10.75
N SER A 92 1.21 -1.86 -9.82
CA SER A 92 1.03 -1.41 -8.44
C SER A 92 1.48 -2.49 -7.48
N PHE A 93 2.38 -2.11 -6.56
CA PHE A 93 3.02 -2.99 -5.60
C PHE A 93 2.82 -2.46 -4.19
N ARG A 94 2.34 -3.34 -3.32
CA ARG A 94 2.14 -3.10 -1.90
C ARG A 94 3.20 -3.85 -1.11
N VAL A 95 4.24 -3.14 -0.69
CA VAL A 95 5.34 -3.69 0.08
C VAL A 95 4.95 -3.72 1.55
N VAL A 96 4.99 -4.92 2.14
CA VAL A 96 4.57 -5.20 3.52
C VAL A 96 5.70 -5.93 4.20
N ASN A 97 6.09 -5.44 5.37
CA ASN A 97 6.96 -6.21 6.26
C ASN A 97 6.11 -7.23 7.04
N ASP A 98 6.52 -8.50 7.09
CA ASP A 98 5.78 -9.55 7.82
C ASP A 98 5.59 -9.20 9.31
N ALA A 99 6.56 -8.48 9.90
CA ALA A 99 6.51 -7.98 11.28
C ALA A 99 5.55 -6.78 11.48
N ASP A 100 5.00 -6.20 10.41
CA ASP A 100 4.10 -5.04 10.50
C ASP A 100 2.64 -5.47 10.70
N VAL A 101 2.19 -5.36 11.95
CA VAL A 101 0.80 -5.58 12.38
C VAL A 101 -0.14 -4.46 11.91
N PHE A 102 0.35 -3.23 11.69
CA PHE A 102 -0.47 -2.08 11.31
C PHE A 102 -0.96 -2.16 9.87
N ALA A 103 -0.15 -2.73 8.98
CA ALA A 103 -0.56 -3.01 7.60
C ALA A 103 -1.76 -3.99 7.50
N ARG A 104 -2.12 -4.66 8.61
CA ARG A 104 -3.18 -5.66 8.71
C ARG A 104 -4.49 -5.13 9.31
N LEU A 105 -4.55 -3.85 9.72
CA LEU A 105 -5.72 -3.23 10.34
C LEU A 105 -6.37 -2.12 9.48
N PRO A 106 -7.68 -1.88 9.60
CA PRO A 106 -8.68 -2.72 10.28
C PRO A 106 -9.08 -3.94 9.42
N ARG A 107 -9.40 -5.06 10.06
CA ARG A 107 -9.84 -6.31 9.39
C ARG A 107 -11.31 -6.22 8.99
N ASN A 108 -11.67 -6.75 7.82
CA ASN A 108 -13.04 -6.71 7.30
C ASN A 108 -13.95 -7.80 7.92
N LYS A 109 -13.39 -8.77 8.65
CA LYS A 109 -14.13 -9.79 9.39
C LYS A 109 -13.34 -10.15 10.66
N GLY A 110 -14.04 -10.33 11.78
CA GLY A 110 -13.47 -10.76 13.07
C GLY A 110 -13.47 -9.66 14.14
N ILE A 111 -12.86 -9.94 15.30
CA ILE A 111 -12.71 -8.99 16.41
C ILE A 111 -12.01 -7.72 15.89
N GLY A 112 -12.66 -6.56 16.09
CA GLY A 112 -12.27 -5.27 15.50
C GLY A 112 -13.15 -4.79 14.32
N SER A 113 -14.00 -5.66 13.74
CA SER A 113 -15.02 -5.20 12.79
C SER A 113 -16.15 -4.51 13.53
N VAL A 114 -16.35 -3.21 13.29
CA VAL A 114 -17.50 -2.46 13.82
C VAL A 114 -18.69 -2.69 12.88
N PRO A 115 -19.80 -3.30 13.36
CA PRO A 115 -20.99 -3.47 12.54
C PRO A 115 -21.47 -2.12 12.00
N GLY A 116 -21.64 -2.02 10.67
CA GLY A 116 -22.11 -0.81 10.00
C GLY A 116 -21.02 0.10 9.41
N LEU A 117 -19.73 -0.19 9.61
CA LEU A 117 -18.65 0.52 8.90
C LEU A 117 -18.40 -0.09 7.51
N PRO A 118 -18.11 0.75 6.48
CA PRO A 118 -17.77 0.28 5.15
C PRO A 118 -16.47 -0.53 5.16
N TYR A 119 -16.47 -1.65 4.44
CA TYR A 119 -15.30 -2.48 4.25
C TYR A 119 -14.37 -1.87 3.19
N TYR A 120 -13.16 -1.53 3.61
CA TYR A 120 -12.09 -1.09 2.71
C TYR A 120 -11.16 -2.25 2.37
N TYR A 121 -10.51 -2.22 1.22
CA TYR A 121 -9.62 -3.26 0.73
C TYR A 121 -8.27 -2.67 0.27
N HIS A 122 -7.25 -3.53 0.24
CA HIS A 122 -5.93 -3.16 -0.29
C HIS A 122 -5.95 -3.15 -1.82
N VAL A 123 -5.09 -2.32 -2.42
CA VAL A 123 -4.90 -2.24 -3.88
C VAL A 123 -3.52 -2.74 -4.30
N GLY A 124 -3.37 -3.08 -5.57
CA GLY A 124 -2.12 -3.58 -6.13
C GLY A 124 -1.76 -4.99 -5.65
N ARG A 125 -0.60 -5.46 -6.09
CA ARG A 125 -0.06 -6.79 -5.76
C ARG A 125 0.74 -6.72 -4.47
N THR A 126 0.53 -7.66 -3.57
CA THR A 126 1.29 -7.70 -2.31
C THR A 126 2.71 -8.24 -2.52
N VAL A 127 3.69 -7.51 -2.00
CA VAL A 127 5.11 -7.89 -1.91
C VAL A 127 5.46 -8.00 -0.43
N LEU A 128 5.70 -9.21 0.05
CA LEU A 128 6.08 -9.46 1.44
C LEU A 128 7.60 -9.48 1.58
N THR A 129 8.13 -8.63 2.44
CA THR A 129 9.52 -8.64 2.88
C THR A 129 9.59 -9.09 4.33
N SER A 130 10.68 -9.76 4.70
CA SER A 130 10.95 -10.18 6.07
C SER A 130 12.44 -10.14 6.33
N THR A 131 12.83 -9.74 7.53
CA THR A 131 14.23 -9.83 7.98
C THR A 131 14.72 -11.27 8.09
N GLU A 132 13.80 -12.24 8.16
CA GLU A 132 14.10 -13.67 8.23
C GLU A 132 14.17 -14.34 6.86
N ARG A 133 13.71 -13.66 5.79
CA ARG A 133 13.69 -14.20 4.42
C ARG A 133 14.61 -13.39 3.51
N PRO A 134 15.64 -14.01 2.89
CA PRO A 134 16.55 -13.30 1.99
C PRO A 134 15.90 -12.88 0.66
N LYS A 135 14.74 -13.45 0.30
CA LYS A 135 14.01 -13.14 -0.94
C LYS A 135 12.58 -12.72 -0.63
N ALA A 136 12.13 -11.62 -1.23
CA ALA A 136 10.75 -11.16 -1.12
C ALA A 136 9.77 -12.15 -1.77
N TRP A 137 8.59 -12.30 -1.17
CA TRP A 137 7.47 -13.04 -1.77
C TRP A 137 6.56 -12.05 -2.50
N VAL A 138 6.17 -12.38 -3.73
CA VAL A 138 5.34 -11.52 -4.59
C VAL A 138 4.07 -12.26 -4.97
N GLU A 139 2.92 -11.64 -4.71
CA GLU A 139 1.61 -12.18 -5.01
C GLU A 139 1.46 -12.51 -6.50
N GLY A 140 1.11 -13.77 -6.79
CA GLY A 140 0.93 -14.28 -8.14
C GLY A 140 2.23 -14.65 -8.88
N GLU A 141 3.41 -14.33 -8.33
CA GLU A 141 4.71 -14.65 -8.95
C GLU A 141 5.54 -15.64 -8.12
N SER A 142 5.45 -15.59 -6.80
CA SER A 142 6.18 -16.48 -5.90
C SER A 142 5.42 -17.79 -5.65
N ALA A 143 6.15 -18.91 -5.57
CA ALA A 143 5.58 -20.21 -5.26
C ALA A 143 5.10 -20.29 -3.79
N GLY A 144 4.04 -21.07 -3.56
CA GLY A 144 3.44 -21.26 -2.23
C GLY A 144 2.18 -20.43 -2.00
N GLU A 145 1.46 -20.73 -0.92
CA GLU A 145 0.28 -19.95 -0.52
C GLU A 145 0.69 -18.57 0.03
N ASP A 146 -0.24 -17.62 -0.05
CA ASP A 146 -0.03 -16.27 0.48
C ASP A 146 0.33 -16.37 1.98
N PRO A 147 1.54 -15.94 2.40
CA PRO A 147 1.98 -16.03 3.79
C PRO A 147 1.14 -15.17 4.75
N LEU A 148 0.31 -14.27 4.22
CA LEU A 148 -0.64 -13.48 4.99
C LEU A 148 -1.99 -14.19 5.19
N LYS A 149 -2.24 -15.30 4.48
CA LYS A 149 -3.55 -15.96 4.40
C LYS A 149 -3.85 -16.90 5.57
N ASP A 150 -2.83 -17.41 6.26
CA ASP A 150 -2.99 -18.29 7.42
C ASP A 150 -2.10 -17.89 8.58
N ARG A 151 -2.71 -17.43 9.70
CA ARG A 151 -2.10 -17.41 11.05
C ARG A 151 -3.09 -17.05 12.18
N TRP A 152 -4.41 -17.22 12.00
CA TRP A 152 -5.38 -16.68 12.99
C TRP A 152 -6.66 -17.52 13.06
N GLY A 153 -6.49 -18.82 13.37
CA GLY A 153 -7.61 -19.73 13.62
C GLY A 153 -8.20 -19.60 15.04
N ASP A 154 -7.46 -18.97 15.95
CA ASP A 154 -7.81 -18.88 17.37
C ASP A 154 -8.00 -17.42 17.84
N ILE A 155 -9.02 -17.22 18.67
CA ILE A 155 -9.37 -15.94 19.30
C ILE A 155 -8.28 -15.51 20.30
N SER A 156 -7.58 -16.47 20.90
CA SER A 156 -6.47 -16.23 21.83
C SER A 156 -5.30 -15.51 21.14
N GLU A 157 -4.88 -15.99 19.97
CA GLU A 157 -3.82 -15.39 19.17
C GLU A 157 -4.18 -13.95 18.78
N LEU A 158 -5.45 -13.71 18.43
CA LEU A 158 -5.96 -12.39 18.07
C LEU A 158 -5.89 -11.40 19.24
N LEU A 159 -6.32 -11.82 20.43
CA LEU A 159 -6.20 -11.02 21.65
C LEU A 159 -4.74 -10.77 22.02
N ASP A 160 -3.85 -11.74 21.82
CA ASP A 160 -2.42 -11.58 22.06
C ASP A 160 -1.78 -10.59 21.08
N ALA A 161 -2.24 -10.55 19.83
CA ALA A 161 -1.76 -9.56 18.87
C ALA A 161 -2.29 -8.16 19.13
N GLU A 162 -3.52 -8.03 19.63
CA GLU A 162 -4.11 -6.76 20.02
C GLU A 162 -3.49 -6.23 21.33
N VAL A 163 -3.22 -7.11 22.30
CA VAL A 163 -2.45 -6.81 23.51
C VAL A 163 -1.00 -6.49 23.15
N SER A 164 -0.38 -7.24 22.24
CA SER A 164 0.98 -6.98 21.76
C SER A 164 1.04 -5.65 21.02
N LEU A 165 0.05 -5.30 20.20
CA LEU A 165 -0.09 -4.01 19.53
C LEU A 165 -0.24 -2.86 20.53
N MET A 166 -1.10 -3.01 21.52
CA MET A 166 -1.30 -2.02 22.59
C MET A 166 -0.04 -1.86 23.45
N GLN A 167 0.65 -2.97 23.77
CA GLN A 167 1.93 -2.95 24.48
C GLN A 167 3.04 -2.34 23.62
N THR A 168 3.10 -2.59 22.31
CA THR A 168 4.11 -1.99 21.42
C THR A 168 3.88 -0.50 21.14
N VAL A 169 2.63 -0.03 21.22
CA VAL A 169 2.28 1.39 21.23
C VAL A 169 2.67 2.04 22.55
N LEU A 170 2.41 1.39 23.68
CA LEU A 170 2.78 1.87 25.01
C LEU A 170 4.30 1.88 25.25
N ASP A 171 5.02 0.91 24.69
CA ASP A 171 6.48 0.74 24.86
C ASP A 171 7.31 1.47 23.78
N GLY A 172 6.67 2.10 22.79
CA GLY A 172 7.33 2.82 21.69
C GLY A 172 8.12 1.95 20.69
N ARG A 173 8.19 0.63 20.91
CA ARG A 173 8.90 -0.33 20.03
C ARG A 173 8.20 -0.54 18.69
N GLY A 174 6.86 -0.47 18.66
CA GLY A 174 6.07 -0.57 17.44
C GLY A 174 6.33 0.59 16.49
N TRP A 175 6.48 1.81 17.03
CA TRP A 175 6.85 2.99 16.26
C TRP A 175 8.24 2.83 15.60
N LYS A 176 9.23 2.30 16.32
CA LYS A 176 10.60 2.12 15.78
C LYS A 176 10.69 1.07 14.67
N SER A 177 9.89 0.00 14.75
CA SER A 177 9.80 -1.01 13.69
C SER A 177 8.93 -0.57 12.50
N HIS A 178 7.90 0.25 12.76
CA HIS A 178 6.97 0.79 11.75
C HIS A 178 7.54 2.01 11.00
N VAL A 179 8.37 2.85 11.64
CA VAL A 179 8.74 4.16 11.07
C VAL A 179 10.11 4.19 10.42
N GLU A 180 11.07 3.34 10.82
CA GLU A 180 12.45 3.51 10.33
C GLU A 180 13.09 2.21 9.82
N ASN A 181 13.23 1.16 10.64
CA ASN A 181 14.17 0.08 10.27
C ASN A 181 13.62 -0.95 9.26
N GLY A 182 12.34 -1.31 9.37
CA GLY A 182 11.76 -2.38 8.54
C GLY A 182 11.56 -1.98 7.08
N TYR A 183 11.01 -0.79 6.86
CA TYR A 183 10.81 -0.26 5.50
C TYR A 183 12.10 0.23 4.87
N HIS A 184 13.06 0.74 5.65
CA HIS A 184 14.40 1.03 5.15
C HIS A 184 15.07 -0.24 4.62
N ALA A 185 15.08 -1.33 5.41
CA ALA A 185 15.63 -2.61 4.97
C ALA A 185 14.89 -3.18 3.75
N ALA A 186 13.56 -3.03 3.68
CA ALA A 186 12.78 -3.43 2.50
C ALA A 186 13.13 -2.59 1.26
N MET A 187 13.31 -1.27 1.41
CA MET A 187 13.76 -0.40 0.33
C MET A 187 15.18 -0.77 -0.11
N GLU A 188 16.11 -1.00 0.82
CA GLU A 188 17.46 -1.48 0.50
C GLU A 188 17.43 -2.81 -0.25
N GLN A 189 16.63 -3.78 0.19
CA GLN A 189 16.47 -5.06 -0.51
C GLN A 189 15.91 -4.91 -1.93
N CYS A 190 14.89 -4.05 -2.13
CA CYS A 190 14.37 -3.73 -3.46
C CYS A 190 15.45 -3.10 -4.34
N THR A 191 16.23 -2.16 -3.78
CA THR A 191 17.29 -1.44 -4.51
C THR A 191 18.45 -2.37 -4.87
N SER A 192 18.90 -3.24 -3.94
CA SER A 192 19.93 -4.24 -4.19
C SER A 192 19.50 -5.30 -5.21
N SER A 193 18.22 -5.70 -5.20
CA SER A 193 17.69 -6.65 -6.17
C SER A 193 17.65 -6.06 -7.59
N ILE A 194 17.36 -4.75 -7.72
CA ILE A 194 17.43 -4.04 -9.00
C ILE A 194 18.89 -3.92 -9.47
N ALA A 195 19.81 -3.53 -8.59
CA ALA A 195 21.24 -3.38 -8.92
C ALA A 195 21.87 -4.70 -9.41
N ASN A 196 21.48 -5.84 -8.82
CA ASN A 196 21.95 -7.16 -9.23
C ASN A 196 21.24 -7.73 -10.46
N SER A 197 20.16 -7.11 -10.93
CA SER A 197 19.50 -7.47 -12.20
C SER A 197 20.05 -6.71 -13.42
N THR A 198 20.94 -5.74 -13.18
CA THR A 198 21.66 -4.94 -14.18
C THR A 198 23.11 -5.38 -14.42
N ASP A 199 23.55 -6.50 -13.83
CA ASP A 199 24.80 -7.13 -14.25
C ASP A 199 24.53 -8.03 -15.48
N PRO A 200 25.18 -7.78 -16.62
CA PRO A 200 24.95 -8.49 -17.89
C PRO A 200 25.36 -9.96 -17.89
#